data_AF-A0A356IRX1-F1
#
_entry.id   AF-A0A356IRX1-F1
#
_cell.length_a   1.000
_cell.length_b   1.000
_cell.length_c   1.000
_cell.angle_alpha   90.00
_cell.angle_beta   90.00
_cell.angle_gamma   90.00
#
_symmetry.space_group_name_H-M   'P 1'
#
loop_
_entity.id
_entity.type
_entity.pdbx_description
1 polymer ?
#
loop_
_entity_poly.entity_id
_entity_poly.type
_entity_poly.pdbx_seq_one_letter_code
_entity_poly.pdbx_strand_id
1 'polypeptide(L)'
;MLLYSDQVLLIEALATQLGALLTDQDKKIVTAESCTGGWVSQAITQVAGSSGWFDRAYISYSNQAKRDMLGVKVRTLNKYGAVSRAVVEEMAAGALKKSGADFSVAISGIAGPDGGTDDKPVGTVWLAWHVGGQLDASLAVLPGSRRDVRAAAVTLALQGLLVRIRRWLAEQPSPAALSTAAQKKELTQLLDDSE
;
A
#
# COMPACT_ATOMS: atom_id res chain seq x y z
N MET A 1 1.64 -17.69 19.55
CA MET A 1 1.73 -17.94 18.10
C MET A 1 0.31 -18.07 17.59
N LEU A 2 -0.15 -17.18 16.71
CA LEU A 2 -1.49 -17.29 16.13
C LEU A 2 -1.57 -18.56 15.28
N LEU A 3 -2.70 -19.27 15.30
CA LEU A 3 -2.92 -20.34 14.34
C LEU A 3 -3.06 -19.74 12.94
N TYR A 4 -2.75 -20.51 11.91
CA TYR A 4 -2.87 -20.05 10.53
C TYR A 4 -4.30 -19.55 10.21
N SER A 5 -5.31 -20.24 10.73
CA SER A 5 -6.72 -19.83 10.63
C SER A 5 -6.95 -18.41 11.18
N ASP A 6 -6.31 -18.10 12.31
CA ASP A 6 -6.47 -16.80 12.97
C ASP A 6 -5.82 -15.68 12.14
N GLN A 7 -4.70 -15.97 11.48
CA GLN A 7 -4.06 -15.02 10.57
C GLN A 7 -4.94 -14.71 9.35
N VAL A 8 -5.60 -15.72 8.78
CA VAL A 8 -6.52 -15.52 7.64
C VAL A 8 -7.72 -14.67 8.08
N LEU A 9 -8.35 -15.00 9.20
CA LEU A 9 -9.47 -14.22 9.75
C LEU A 9 -9.07 -12.77 10.03
N LEU A 10 -7.86 -12.55 10.55
CA LEU A 10 -7.33 -11.20 10.78
C LEU A 10 -7.15 -10.44 9.45
N ILE A 11 -6.61 -11.08 8.41
CA ILE A 11 -6.44 -10.48 7.08
C ILE A 11 -7.80 -10.07 6.51
N GLU A 12 -8.80 -10.93 6.58
CA GLU A 12 -10.18 -10.66 6.12
C GLU A 12 -10.81 -9.49 6.88
N ALA A 13 -10.65 -9.46 8.21
CA ALA A 13 -11.14 -8.36 9.04
C ALA A 13 -10.48 -7.02 8.70
N LEU A 14 -9.17 -7.02 8.44
CA LEU A 14 -8.43 -5.83 8.04
C LEU A 14 -8.85 -5.33 6.65
N ALA A 15 -9.01 -6.25 5.69
CA ALA A 15 -9.49 -5.91 4.34
C ALA A 15 -10.91 -5.32 4.40
N THR A 16 -11.79 -5.89 5.24
CA THR A 16 -13.15 -5.38 5.45
C THR A 16 -13.14 -3.95 6.02
N GLN A 17 -12.31 -3.70 7.04
CA GLN A 17 -12.15 -2.35 7.59
C GLN A 17 -11.59 -1.35 6.57
N LEU A 18 -10.64 -1.79 5.74
CA LEU A 18 -10.08 -0.95 4.69
C LEU A 18 -11.14 -0.60 3.64
N GLY A 19 -11.95 -1.57 3.23
CA GLY A 19 -13.02 -1.34 2.26
C GLY A 19 -14.08 -0.37 2.78
N ALA A 20 -14.49 -0.49 4.04
CA ALA A 20 -15.41 0.47 4.66
C ALA A 20 -14.82 1.89 4.68
N LEU A 21 -13.55 2.03 5.07
CA LEU A 21 -12.87 3.33 5.12
C LEU A 21 -12.74 3.97 3.74
N LEU A 22 -12.39 3.20 2.70
CA LEU A 22 -12.19 3.71 1.35
C LEU A 22 -13.52 4.06 0.66
N THR A 23 -14.56 3.27 0.91
CA THR A 23 -15.91 3.52 0.37
C THR A 23 -16.49 4.83 0.93
N ASP A 24 -16.36 5.06 2.23
CA ASP A 24 -16.85 6.28 2.89
C ASP A 24 -16.17 7.56 2.37
N GLN A 25 -14.93 7.44 1.89
CA GLN A 25 -14.11 8.56 1.45
C GLN A 25 -14.05 8.73 -0.08
N ASP A 26 -14.74 7.87 -0.83
CA ASP A 26 -14.64 7.76 -2.30
C ASP A 26 -13.18 7.69 -2.78
N LYS A 27 -12.41 6.78 -2.17
CA LYS A 27 -10.97 6.59 -2.44
C LYS A 27 -10.67 5.20 -2.98
N LYS A 28 -9.61 5.12 -3.79
CA LYS A 28 -9.14 3.89 -4.41
C LYS A 28 -7.74 3.51 -3.93
N ILE A 29 -7.48 2.20 -3.88
CA ILE A 29 -6.19 1.61 -3.55
C ILE A 29 -5.62 0.83 -4.73
N VAL A 30 -4.30 0.75 -4.83
CA VAL A 30 -3.57 -0.18 -5.72
C VAL A 30 -2.53 -0.95 -4.93
N THR A 31 -2.28 -2.20 -5.32
CA THR A 31 -1.27 -3.07 -4.71
C THR A 31 -0.14 -3.40 -5.69
N ALA A 32 1.09 -3.48 -5.20
CA ALA A 32 2.26 -4.02 -5.91
C ALA A 32 2.90 -5.15 -5.10
N GLU A 33 2.72 -6.39 -5.54
CA GLU A 33 3.07 -7.57 -4.77
C GLU A 33 4.18 -8.37 -5.45
N SER A 34 5.16 -8.81 -4.65
CA SER A 34 6.18 -9.77 -5.08
C SER A 34 6.02 -11.07 -4.28
N CYS A 35 6.59 -11.18 -3.08
CA CYS A 35 6.62 -12.44 -2.34
C CYS A 35 5.25 -12.95 -1.84
N THR A 36 4.26 -12.07 -1.74
CA THR A 36 2.88 -12.42 -1.35
C THR A 36 2.06 -12.98 -2.50
N GLY A 37 2.46 -12.74 -3.75
CA GLY A 37 1.88 -13.39 -4.94
C GLY A 37 0.41 -13.07 -5.19
N GLY A 38 -0.07 -11.89 -4.79
CA GLY A 38 -1.46 -11.47 -5.02
C GLY A 38 -2.38 -11.65 -3.82
N TRP A 39 -1.85 -12.02 -2.66
CA TRP A 39 -2.66 -12.31 -1.48
C TRP A 39 -3.26 -11.04 -0.85
N VAL A 40 -2.59 -9.89 -0.92
CA VAL A 40 -3.24 -8.62 -0.51
C VAL A 40 -4.44 -8.35 -1.41
N SER A 41 -4.25 -8.51 -2.72
CA SER A 41 -5.31 -8.32 -3.72
C SER A 41 -6.45 -9.32 -3.53
N GLN A 42 -6.14 -10.59 -3.26
CA GLN A 42 -7.13 -11.62 -2.92
C GLN A 42 -7.98 -11.19 -1.73
N ALA A 43 -7.35 -10.80 -0.62
CA ALA A 43 -8.06 -10.39 0.60
C ALA A 43 -8.96 -9.18 0.35
N ILE A 44 -8.51 -8.22 -0.45
CA ILE A 44 -9.31 -7.07 -0.89
C ILE A 44 -10.52 -7.53 -1.71
N THR A 45 -10.30 -8.36 -2.73
CA THR A 45 -11.38 -8.81 -3.64
C THR A 45 -12.40 -9.75 -3.00
N GLN A 46 -12.08 -10.35 -1.84
CA GLN A 46 -13.03 -11.12 -1.04
C GLN A 46 -14.09 -10.24 -0.36
N VAL A 47 -13.82 -8.94 -0.19
CA VAL A 47 -14.79 -7.99 0.37
C VAL A 47 -15.82 -7.64 -0.69
N ALA A 48 -17.10 -7.85 -0.40
CA ALA A 48 -18.20 -7.46 -1.27
C ALA A 48 -18.16 -5.94 -1.54
N GLY A 49 -18.36 -5.54 -2.80
CA GLY A 49 -18.27 -4.14 -3.22
C GLY A 49 -16.83 -3.62 -3.44
N SER A 50 -15.82 -4.49 -3.36
CA SER A 50 -14.41 -4.12 -3.62
C SER A 50 -14.17 -3.46 -4.98
N SER A 51 -15.01 -3.72 -5.98
CA SER A 51 -14.95 -3.04 -7.29
C SER A 51 -15.10 -1.51 -7.21
N GLY A 52 -15.70 -0.97 -6.15
CA GLY A 52 -15.83 0.48 -5.96
C GLY A 52 -14.51 1.16 -5.59
N TRP A 53 -13.63 0.48 -4.86
CA TRP A 53 -12.41 1.05 -4.28
C TRP A 53 -11.12 0.32 -4.68
N PHE A 54 -11.21 -0.73 -5.49
CA PHE A 54 -10.08 -1.50 -5.99
C PHE A 54 -10.24 -1.83 -7.48
N ASP A 55 -9.40 -1.23 -8.31
CA ASP A 55 -9.44 -1.38 -9.77
C ASP A 55 -8.42 -2.41 -10.28
N ARG A 56 -7.17 -2.35 -9.77
CA ARG A 56 -6.08 -3.20 -10.27
C ARG A 56 -5.00 -3.48 -9.24
N ALA A 57 -4.19 -4.48 -9.57
CA ALA A 57 -2.99 -4.90 -8.83
C ALA A 57 -1.83 -5.16 -9.79
N TYR A 58 -0.61 -5.11 -9.27
CA TYR A 58 0.60 -5.49 -9.99
C TYR A 58 1.33 -6.62 -9.28
N ILE A 59 1.32 -7.83 -9.86
CA ILE A 59 2.12 -8.95 -9.36
C ILE A 59 3.46 -8.95 -10.10
N SER A 60 4.48 -8.37 -9.48
CA SER A 60 5.78 -8.07 -10.09
C SER A 60 6.90 -8.94 -9.50
N TYR A 61 6.78 -10.26 -9.68
CA TYR A 61 7.68 -11.22 -9.03
C TYR A 61 9.15 -11.09 -9.47
N SER A 62 9.39 -11.00 -10.78
CA SER A 62 10.75 -10.88 -11.33
C SER A 62 11.25 -9.43 -11.34
N ASN A 63 12.57 -9.26 -11.39
CA ASN A 63 13.18 -7.94 -11.59
C ASN A 63 12.69 -7.28 -12.88
N GLN A 64 12.51 -8.06 -13.94
CA GLN A 64 11.97 -7.58 -15.21
C GLN A 64 10.53 -7.07 -15.05
N ALA A 65 9.66 -7.82 -14.37
CA ALA A 65 8.29 -7.39 -14.10
C ALA A 65 8.22 -6.10 -13.27
N LYS A 66 9.09 -5.94 -12.25
CA LYS A 66 9.20 -4.69 -11.48
C LYS A 66 9.52 -3.50 -12.37
N ARG A 67 10.40 -3.68 -13.36
CA ARG A 67 10.74 -2.63 -14.32
C ARG A 67 9.58 -2.32 -15.27
N ASP A 68 9.03 -3.34 -15.93
CA ASP A 68 8.05 -3.14 -16.99
C ASP A 68 6.73 -2.63 -16.43
N MET A 69 6.26 -3.26 -15.35
CA MET A 69 4.98 -2.94 -14.75
C MET A 69 5.04 -1.70 -13.89
N LEU A 70 6.12 -1.47 -13.13
CA LEU A 70 6.16 -0.43 -12.10
C LEU A 70 7.22 0.66 -12.34
N GLY A 71 8.08 0.51 -13.34
CA GLY A 71 9.11 1.51 -13.63
C GLY A 71 10.27 1.52 -12.63
N VAL A 72 10.45 0.43 -11.86
CA VAL A 72 11.61 0.27 -10.98
C VAL A 72 12.89 0.36 -11.82
N LYS A 73 13.86 1.16 -11.36
CA LYS A 73 15.05 1.47 -12.16
C LYS A 73 16.04 0.31 -12.08
N VAL A 74 16.66 -0.01 -13.22
CA VAL A 74 17.74 -1.02 -13.31
C VAL A 74 18.86 -0.72 -12.32
N ARG A 75 19.28 0.55 -12.22
CA ARG A 75 20.33 0.99 -11.29
C ARG A 75 19.96 0.72 -9.82
N THR A 76 18.68 0.85 -9.46
CA THR A 76 18.19 0.62 -8.10
C THR A 76 18.22 -0.88 -7.77
N LEU A 77 17.75 -1.73 -8.69
CA LEU A 77 17.82 -3.19 -8.57
C LEU A 77 19.27 -3.69 -8.47
N ASN A 78 20.17 -3.18 -9.30
CA ASN A 78 21.58 -3.58 -9.29
C ASN A 78 22.30 -3.17 -8.00
N LYS A 79 22.01 -1.96 -7.48
CA LYS A 79 22.69 -1.42 -6.31
C LYS A 79 22.18 -2.00 -4.98
N TYR A 80 20.88 -2.18 -4.84
CA TYR A 80 20.26 -2.50 -3.54
C TYR A 80 19.64 -3.90 -3.48
N GLY A 81 19.44 -4.54 -4.64
CA GLY A 81 18.70 -5.79 -4.76
C GLY A 81 17.18 -5.60 -4.67
N ALA A 82 16.43 -6.61 -5.13
CA ALA A 82 14.96 -6.57 -5.19
C ALA A 82 14.29 -6.41 -3.81
N VAL A 83 14.92 -6.94 -2.76
CA VAL A 83 14.46 -6.83 -1.37
C VAL A 83 15.24 -5.72 -0.70
N SER A 84 14.74 -4.50 -0.87
CA SER A 84 15.32 -3.26 -0.34
C SER A 84 14.29 -2.15 -0.25
N ARG A 85 14.55 -1.17 0.63
CA ARG A 85 13.75 0.06 0.77
C ARG A 85 13.52 0.75 -0.57
N ALA A 86 14.61 1.01 -1.31
CA ALA A 86 14.56 1.77 -2.56
C ALA A 86 13.70 1.08 -3.62
N VAL A 87 13.71 -0.26 -3.69
CA VAL A 87 12.88 -0.99 -4.65
C VAL A 87 11.41 -0.95 -4.26
N VAL A 88 11.04 -1.17 -2.99
CA VAL A 88 9.62 -1.13 -2.60
C VAL A 88 9.04 0.29 -2.68
N GLU A 89 9.84 1.32 -2.42
CA GLU A 89 9.45 2.72 -2.63
C GLU A 89 9.16 3.02 -4.11
N GLU A 90 10.06 2.59 -5.01
CA GLU A 90 9.82 2.71 -6.46
C GLU A 90 8.62 1.88 -6.93
N MET A 91 8.40 0.69 -6.35
CA MET A 91 7.23 -0.14 -6.64
C MET A 91 5.92 0.56 -6.23
N ALA A 92 5.85 1.11 -5.02
CA ALA A 92 4.65 1.80 -4.52
C ALA A 92 4.33 3.05 -5.36
N ALA A 93 5.33 3.92 -5.58
CA ALA A 93 5.16 5.11 -6.40
C ALA A 93 4.77 4.77 -7.85
N GLY A 94 5.40 3.75 -8.42
CA GLY A 94 5.10 3.25 -9.77
C GLY A 94 3.68 2.72 -9.90
N ALA A 95 3.21 1.96 -8.90
CA ALA A 95 1.86 1.41 -8.88
C ALA A 95 0.82 2.52 -8.86
N LEU A 96 1.00 3.49 -7.95
CA LEU A 96 0.10 4.63 -7.79
C LEU A 96 0.00 5.44 -9.08
N LYS A 97 1.16 5.79 -9.67
CA LYS A 97 1.23 6.56 -10.91
C LYS A 97 0.51 5.89 -12.07
N LYS A 98 0.56 4.55 -12.15
CA LYS A 98 0.02 3.79 -13.30
C LYS A 98 -1.43 3.37 -13.12
N SER A 99 -1.94 3.31 -11.90
CA SER A 99 -3.36 3.01 -11.64
C SER A 99 -4.23 4.27 -11.58
N GLY A 100 -3.68 5.40 -11.16
CA GLY A 100 -4.49 6.59 -10.83
C GLY A 100 -5.31 6.41 -9.56
N ALA A 101 -4.98 5.42 -8.71
CA ALA A 101 -5.55 5.27 -7.38
C ALA A 101 -5.07 6.40 -6.45
N ASP A 102 -5.71 6.55 -5.29
CA ASP A 102 -5.33 7.56 -4.30
C ASP A 102 -4.19 7.10 -3.39
N PHE A 103 -4.17 5.80 -3.09
CA PHE A 103 -3.19 5.19 -2.20
C PHE A 103 -2.54 3.96 -2.83
N SER A 104 -1.37 3.58 -2.32
CA SER A 104 -0.74 2.31 -2.72
C SER A 104 -0.04 1.60 -1.57
N VAL A 105 0.12 0.28 -1.72
CA VAL A 105 1.03 -0.53 -0.92
C VAL A 105 1.88 -1.43 -1.81
N ALA A 106 3.16 -1.58 -1.47
CA ALA A 106 4.09 -2.46 -2.15
C ALA A 106 4.79 -3.42 -1.17
N ILE A 107 5.05 -4.66 -1.62
CA ILE A 107 5.73 -5.69 -0.82
C ILE A 107 6.81 -6.39 -1.65
N SER A 108 8.03 -6.45 -1.12
CA SER A 108 9.11 -7.30 -1.64
C SER A 108 9.91 -7.94 -0.52
N GLY A 109 10.11 -9.26 -0.59
CA GLY A 109 10.73 -10.01 0.49
C GLY A 109 11.19 -11.40 0.12
N ILE A 110 11.90 -12.03 1.07
CA ILE A 110 12.46 -13.38 1.00
C ILE A 110 11.58 -14.27 1.86
N ALA A 111 10.54 -14.86 1.27
CA ALA A 111 9.63 -15.71 2.03
C ALA A 111 10.24 -17.09 2.40
N GLY A 112 11.35 -17.50 1.80
CA GLY A 112 11.98 -18.80 2.06
C GLY A 112 11.37 -19.97 1.28
N PRO A 113 11.82 -21.22 1.54
CA PRO A 113 12.81 -21.55 2.58
C PRO A 113 14.24 -21.10 2.24
N ASP A 114 14.53 -20.83 0.97
CA ASP A 114 15.85 -20.41 0.50
C ASP A 114 15.91 -18.92 0.12
N GLY A 115 17.09 -18.47 -0.33
CA GLY A 115 17.31 -17.14 -0.89
C GLY A 115 17.66 -16.06 0.13
N GLY A 116 17.79 -16.43 1.41
CA GLY A 116 18.35 -15.57 2.45
C GLY A 116 19.88 -15.49 2.37
N THR A 117 20.42 -14.47 3.03
CA THR A 117 21.85 -14.26 3.31
C THR A 117 22.00 -13.86 4.78
N ASP A 118 23.22 -13.83 5.32
CA ASP A 118 23.44 -13.40 6.71
C ASP A 118 22.92 -11.97 6.96
N ASP A 119 23.09 -11.06 5.99
CA ASP A 119 22.62 -9.67 6.07
C ASP A 119 21.12 -9.51 5.80
N LYS A 120 20.52 -10.43 5.04
CA LYS A 120 19.09 -10.43 4.66
C LYS A 120 18.54 -11.85 4.79
N PRO A 121 18.25 -12.31 6.01
CA PRO A 121 17.82 -13.68 6.25
C PRO A 121 16.45 -13.96 5.62
N VAL A 122 16.10 -15.24 5.52
CA VAL A 122 14.72 -15.65 5.23
C VAL A 122 13.77 -14.98 6.23
N GLY A 123 12.63 -14.51 5.74
CA GLY A 123 11.70 -13.69 6.52
C GLY A 123 11.90 -12.19 6.32
N THR A 124 13.00 -11.74 5.69
CA THR A 124 13.22 -10.32 5.36
C THR A 124 12.17 -9.83 4.37
N VAL A 125 11.33 -8.88 4.78
CA VAL A 125 10.29 -8.26 3.95
C VAL A 125 10.38 -6.75 4.08
N TRP A 126 10.47 -6.07 2.94
CA TRP A 126 10.24 -4.65 2.84
C TRP A 126 8.80 -4.38 2.40
N LEU A 127 8.19 -3.40 3.05
CA LEU A 127 6.87 -2.86 2.71
C LEU A 127 6.99 -1.36 2.46
N ALA A 128 6.21 -0.82 1.54
CA ALA A 128 6.08 0.61 1.34
C ALA A 128 4.62 1.00 1.16
N TRP A 129 4.25 2.18 1.68
CA TRP A 129 2.93 2.77 1.56
C TRP A 129 3.06 4.18 0.99
N HIS A 130 2.23 4.50 0.01
CA HIS A 130 2.12 5.86 -0.51
C HIS A 130 0.72 6.39 -0.19
N VAL A 131 0.63 7.34 0.73
CA VAL A 131 -0.63 7.91 1.23
C VAL A 131 -0.49 9.42 1.33
N GLY A 132 -1.40 10.18 0.72
CA GLY A 132 -1.43 11.64 0.87
C GLY A 132 -0.17 12.37 0.38
N GLY A 133 0.50 11.84 -0.66
CA GLY A 133 1.78 12.37 -1.12
C GLY A 133 2.99 11.95 -0.29
N GLN A 134 2.79 11.27 0.84
CA GLN A 134 3.86 10.74 1.68
C GLN A 134 4.15 9.29 1.31
N LEU A 135 5.42 9.03 1.02
CA LEU A 135 5.95 7.69 0.76
C LEU A 135 6.78 7.25 1.96
N ASP A 136 6.38 6.14 2.58
CA ASP A 136 7.02 5.58 3.76
C ASP A 136 7.27 4.08 3.56
N ALA A 137 8.33 3.56 4.15
CA ALA A 137 8.75 2.17 4.00
C ALA A 137 9.28 1.58 5.30
N SER A 138 9.01 0.29 5.52
CA SER A 138 9.40 -0.43 6.73
C SER A 138 10.01 -1.78 6.39
N LEU A 139 11.03 -2.15 7.15
CA LEU A 139 11.67 -3.45 7.14
C LEU A 139 11.11 -4.31 8.27
N ALA A 140 10.79 -5.56 7.96
CA ALA A 140 10.48 -6.58 8.95
C ALA A 140 11.28 -7.86 8.67
N VAL A 141 11.65 -8.57 9.73
CA VAL A 141 12.15 -9.95 9.65
C VAL A 141 11.09 -10.83 10.32
N LEU A 142 10.34 -11.54 9.49
CA LEU A 142 9.17 -12.30 9.91
C LEU A 142 9.53 -13.77 10.13
N PRO A 143 9.18 -14.36 11.29
CA PRO A 143 9.51 -15.75 11.58
C PRO A 143 8.55 -16.72 10.89
N GLY A 144 8.96 -18.00 10.88
CA GLY A 144 8.11 -19.12 10.48
C GLY A 144 8.36 -19.61 9.06
N SER A 145 7.43 -20.41 8.56
CA SER A 145 7.48 -20.97 7.21
C SER A 145 7.22 -19.92 6.14
N ARG A 146 7.45 -20.29 4.87
CA ARG A 146 7.07 -19.46 3.71
C ARG A 146 5.62 -18.98 3.76
N ARG A 147 4.73 -19.79 4.30
CA ARG A 147 3.31 -19.45 4.45
C ARG A 147 3.11 -18.38 5.52
N ASP A 148 3.76 -18.54 6.67
CA ASP A 148 3.65 -17.63 7.82
C ASP A 148 4.22 -16.25 7.50
N VAL A 149 5.39 -16.21 6.84
CA VAL A 149 6.02 -14.96 6.39
C VAL A 149 5.11 -14.20 5.44
N ARG A 150 4.49 -14.90 4.47
CA ARG A 150 3.57 -14.28 3.50
C ARG A 150 2.32 -13.76 4.19
N ALA A 151 1.71 -14.54 5.09
CA ALA A 151 0.52 -14.12 5.81
C ALA A 151 0.80 -12.88 6.68
N ALA A 152 1.88 -12.90 7.46
CA ALA A 152 2.28 -11.76 8.29
C ALA A 152 2.60 -10.51 7.45
N ALA A 153 3.23 -10.66 6.28
CA ALA A 153 3.47 -9.54 5.37
C ALA A 153 2.16 -8.92 4.85
N VAL A 154 1.16 -9.74 4.51
CA VAL A 154 -0.18 -9.26 4.09
C VAL A 154 -0.87 -8.52 5.24
N THR A 155 -0.82 -9.08 6.46
CA THR A 155 -1.37 -8.42 7.66
C THR A 155 -0.73 -7.05 7.88
N LEU A 156 0.60 -6.96 7.85
CA LEU A 156 1.33 -5.70 8.03
C LEU A 156 0.98 -4.69 6.93
N ALA A 157 0.85 -5.15 5.67
CA ALA A 157 0.47 -4.29 4.55
C ALA A 157 -0.90 -3.63 4.76
N LEU A 158 -1.92 -4.41 5.14
CA LEU A 158 -3.28 -3.92 5.37
C LEU A 158 -3.37 -3.05 6.63
N GLN A 159 -2.74 -3.45 7.73
CA GLN A 159 -2.65 -2.63 8.95
C GLN A 159 -1.96 -1.30 8.67
N GLY A 160 -0.84 -1.34 7.95
CA GLY A 160 -0.07 -0.15 7.61
C GLY A 160 -0.85 0.83 6.73
N LEU A 161 -1.72 0.33 5.84
CA LEU A 161 -2.65 1.17 5.07
C LEU A 161 -3.68 1.83 5.99
N LEU A 162 -4.37 1.05 6.82
CA LEU A 162 -5.39 1.58 7.73
C LEU A 162 -4.84 2.68 8.64
N VAL A 163 -3.68 2.45 9.26
CA VAL A 163 -3.04 3.43 10.16
C VAL A 163 -2.71 4.72 9.40
N ARG A 164 -2.06 4.62 8.24
CA ARG A 164 -1.60 5.79 7.47
C ARG A 164 -2.77 6.56 6.86
N ILE A 165 -3.78 5.87 6.33
CA ILE A 165 -4.96 6.52 5.74
C ILE A 165 -5.77 7.21 6.84
N ARG A 166 -6.03 6.56 7.98
CA ARG A 166 -6.74 7.20 9.11
C ARG A 166 -6.01 8.44 9.61
N ARG A 167 -4.67 8.36 9.72
CA ARG A 167 -3.85 9.51 10.11
C ARG A 167 -3.97 10.64 9.08
N TRP A 168 -3.80 10.32 7.80
CA TRP A 168 -3.93 11.30 6.73
C TRP A 168 -5.31 11.98 6.74
N LEU A 169 -6.40 11.21 6.88
CA LEU A 169 -7.76 11.75 6.98
C LEU A 169 -7.94 12.67 8.20
N ALA A 170 -7.37 12.31 9.35
CA ALA A 170 -7.45 13.13 10.57
C ALA A 170 -6.69 14.47 10.44
N GLU A 171 -5.68 14.52 9.56
CA GLU A 171 -4.90 15.73 9.27
C GLU A 171 -5.57 16.62 8.20
N GLN A 172 -6.61 16.14 7.52
CA GLN A 172 -7.33 16.92 6.50
C GLN A 172 -8.31 17.91 7.13
N PRO A 173 -8.45 19.12 6.55
CA PRO A 173 -9.47 20.06 6.98
C PRO A 173 -10.87 19.45 6.76
N SER A 174 -11.73 19.57 7.78
CA SER A 174 -13.12 19.13 7.71
C SER A 174 -13.83 19.72 6.49
N PRO A 175 -14.78 19.00 5.85
CA PRO A 175 -15.61 19.54 4.77
C PRO A 175 -16.26 20.89 5.13
N ALA A 176 -16.59 21.10 6.40
CA ALA A 176 -17.11 22.37 6.91
C ALA A 176 -16.09 23.52 6.75
N ALA A 177 -14.81 23.27 7.05
CA ALA A 177 -13.74 24.27 6.95
C ALA A 177 -13.42 24.64 5.49
N LEU A 178 -13.50 23.68 4.56
CA LEU A 178 -13.31 23.91 3.13
C LEU A 178 -14.46 24.72 2.52
N SER A 179 -15.71 24.43 2.91
CA SER A 179 -16.91 25.19 2.53
C SER A 179 -16.80 26.67 2.96
N THR A 180 -16.45 26.91 4.23
CA THR A 180 -16.29 28.28 4.74
C THR A 180 -15.15 29.03 4.05
N ALA A 181 -14.03 28.36 3.75
CA ALA A 181 -12.92 28.98 3.03
C ALA A 181 -13.27 29.32 1.58
N ALA A 182 -14.01 28.46 0.88
CA ALA A 182 -14.49 28.69 -0.48
C ALA A 182 -15.49 29.85 -0.53
N GLN A 183 -16.47 29.87 0.38
CA GLN A 183 -17.45 30.97 0.51
C GLN A 183 -16.77 32.31 0.82
N LYS A 184 -15.76 32.30 1.69
CA LYS A 184 -15.01 33.53 2.02
C LYS A 184 -14.18 34.02 0.83
N LYS A 185 -13.63 33.11 0.01
CA LYS A 185 -12.89 33.45 -1.20
C LYS A 185 -13.78 34.02 -2.30
N GLU A 186 -14.96 33.43 -2.52
CA GLU A 186 -16.00 33.98 -3.42
C GLU A 186 -16.46 35.37 -2.96
N LEU A 187 -16.72 35.56 -1.66
CA LEU A 187 -17.13 36.85 -1.12
C LEU A 187 -16.04 37.92 -1.29
N THR A 188 -14.76 37.54 -1.18
CA THR A 188 -13.63 38.47 -1.37
C THR A 188 -13.48 38.85 -2.84
N GLN A 189 -13.64 37.89 -3.77
CA GLN A 189 -13.62 38.19 -5.22
C GLN A 189 -14.79 39.08 -5.65
N LEU A 190 -15.99 38.88 -5.10
CA LEU A 190 -17.15 39.73 -5.38
C LEU A 190 -17.00 41.18 -4.88
N LEU A 191 -16.20 41.40 -3.84
CA LEU A 191 -15.92 42.73 -3.31
C LEU A 191 -14.82 43.43 -4.11
N ASP A 192 -13.80 42.70 -4.57
CA ASP A 192 -12.72 43.24 -5.40
C ASP A 192 -13.17 43.58 -6.84
N ASP A 193 -14.20 42.90 -7.38
CA ASP A 193 -14.74 43.17 -8.73
C ASP A 193 -15.76 44.35 -8.75
N SER A 194 -15.95 45.06 -7.63
CA SER A 194 -16.93 46.15 -7.48
C SER A 194 -16.34 47.56 -7.41
N GLU A 195 -15.02 47.72 -7.61
CA GLU A 195 -14.31 48.99 -7.81
C GLU A 195 -13.97 49.25 -9.30
#